data_AF-A0A8E6ZBS4-F1
#
_entry.id   AF-A0A8E6ZBS4-F1
#
_cell.length_a   1.000
_cell.length_b   1.000
_cell.length_c   1.000
_cell.angle_alpha   90.00
_cell.angle_beta   90.00
_cell.angle_gamma   90.00
#
_symmetry.space_group_name_H-M   'P 1'
#
loop_
_entity.id
_entity.type
_entity.pdbx_description
1 polymer ?
#
loop_
_entity_poly.entity_id
_entity_poly.type
_entity_poly.pdbx_seq_one_letter_code
_entity_poly.pdbx_strand_id
1 'polypeptide(L)'
;KPFEGGRSWAGARPELRAIAYDSKGVAAHMGSLRRFIKVGSVDVLVAELGLYGVRPDLEGFGIGHSIRAMYPVLQELRVPFAFGTVRHALKNHFSRLFRNGMGTILHGVRVRSTLPNVHLDLPPTRIEDVLAVILPIASPLSEWPDGAAIE
;
A
#
# COMPACT_ATOMS: atom_id res chain seq x y z
N LYS A 1 5.13 20.41 -5.83
CA LYS A 1 5.62 19.14 -6.45
C LYS A 1 5.05 17.95 -5.66
N PRO A 2 4.70 16.79 -6.26
CA PRO A 2 4.45 15.60 -5.44
C PRO A 2 5.71 15.37 -4.59
N PHE A 3 5.55 15.09 -3.29
CA PHE A 3 6.62 14.89 -2.29
C PHE A 3 7.32 16.14 -1.71
N GLU A 4 6.84 17.35 -1.98
CA GLU A 4 7.35 18.56 -1.32
C GLU A 4 7.01 18.55 0.18
N GLY A 5 8.01 18.77 1.05
CA GLY A 5 7.84 18.75 2.52
C GLY A 5 7.83 17.36 3.18
N GLY A 6 8.21 16.29 2.47
CA GLY A 6 8.35 14.95 3.05
C GLY A 6 7.03 14.26 3.44
N ARG A 7 5.90 14.86 3.09
CA ARG A 7 4.55 14.32 3.33
C ARG A 7 4.26 13.19 2.34
N SER A 8 3.78 12.06 2.85
CA SER A 8 3.36 10.93 2.01
C SER A 8 1.94 11.12 1.45
N TRP A 9 1.44 10.10 0.77
CA TRP A 9 0.02 9.93 0.51
C TRP A 9 -0.77 10.06 1.84
N ALA A 10 -1.92 10.74 1.78
CA ALA A 10 -2.71 11.23 2.91
C ALA A 10 -1.99 12.16 3.92
N GLY A 11 -0.78 12.67 3.62
CA GLY A 11 -0.06 13.61 4.48
C GLY A 11 0.76 12.97 5.62
N ALA A 12 0.75 11.65 5.75
CA ALA A 12 1.47 10.94 6.80
C ALA A 12 2.99 10.90 6.58
N ARG A 13 3.77 10.65 7.63
CA ARG A 13 5.19 10.29 7.51
C ARG A 13 5.31 8.77 7.64
N PRO A 14 5.99 8.08 6.71
CA PRO A 14 6.17 6.64 6.85
C PRO A 14 7.06 6.30 8.05
N GLU A 15 6.78 5.18 8.71
CA GLU A 15 7.67 4.56 9.71
C GLU A 15 8.89 3.93 9.04
N LEU A 16 8.67 3.27 7.90
CA LEU A 16 9.70 2.64 7.09
C LEU A 16 9.72 3.24 5.69
N ARG A 17 10.92 3.48 5.17
CA ARG A 17 11.10 3.94 3.79
C ARG A 17 12.17 3.10 3.11
N ALA A 18 11.79 2.42 2.04
CA ALA A 18 12.71 1.75 1.15
C ALA A 18 12.99 2.64 -0.06
N ILE A 19 14.27 2.83 -0.37
CA ILE A 19 14.73 3.59 -1.53
C ILE A 19 15.79 2.75 -2.24
N ALA A 20 15.53 2.41 -3.50
CA ALA A 20 16.48 1.73 -4.35
C ALA A 20 17.28 2.76 -5.17
N TYR A 21 18.56 2.48 -5.37
CA TYR A 21 19.49 3.33 -6.13
C TYR A 21 20.16 2.55 -7.25
N ASP A 22 20.46 3.25 -8.33
CA ASP A 22 21.39 2.82 -9.37
C ASP A 22 22.37 3.96 -9.72
N SER A 23 23.18 3.80 -10.77
CA SER A 23 24.15 4.82 -11.18
C SER A 23 23.53 6.16 -11.61
N LYS A 24 22.22 6.19 -11.91
CA LYS A 24 21.48 7.41 -12.28
C LYS A 24 20.70 8.02 -11.11
N GLY A 25 20.85 7.48 -9.90
CA GLY A 25 20.22 7.97 -8.68
C GLY A 25 19.08 7.08 -8.20
N VAL A 26 17.99 7.69 -7.70
CA VAL A 26 16.85 6.93 -7.16
C VAL A 26 16.17 6.16 -8.30
N ALA A 27 16.10 4.84 -8.15
CA ALA A 27 15.51 3.91 -9.09
C ALA A 27 14.06 3.54 -8.72
N ALA A 28 13.78 3.39 -7.44
CA ALA A 28 12.45 3.10 -6.93
C ALA A 28 12.30 3.51 -5.46
N HIS A 29 11.06 3.65 -4.99
CA HIS A 29 10.78 3.85 -3.58
C HIS A 29 9.41 3.32 -3.15
N MET A 30 9.30 3.05 -1.86
CA MET A 30 8.07 2.70 -1.16
C MET A 30 8.15 3.19 0.29
N GLY A 31 7.02 3.58 0.86
CA GLY A 31 6.85 3.87 2.28
C GLY A 31 5.89 2.90 2.94
N SER A 32 6.07 2.68 4.23
CA SER A 32 5.13 1.93 5.05
C SER A 32 4.95 2.54 6.44
N LEU A 33 3.76 2.44 7.00
CA LEU A 33 3.46 2.77 8.40
C LEU A 33 2.38 1.85 8.94
N ARG A 34 2.39 1.61 10.25
CA ARG A 34 1.35 0.83 10.92
C ARG A 34 0.14 1.70 11.18
N ARG A 35 -1.03 1.17 10.89
CA ARG A 35 -2.30 1.78 11.31
C ARG A 35 -3.38 0.72 11.42
N PHE A 36 -4.47 1.10 12.09
CA PHE A 36 -5.71 0.35 12.00
C PHE A 36 -6.50 0.80 10.78
N ILE A 37 -7.06 -0.17 10.07
CA ILE A 37 -8.14 0.03 9.11
C ILE A 37 -9.34 -0.78 9.57
N LYS A 38 -10.54 -0.41 9.13
CA LYS A 38 -11.75 -1.18 9.40
C LYS A 38 -12.12 -2.00 8.17
N VAL A 39 -12.23 -3.32 8.31
CA VAL A 39 -12.73 -4.23 7.28
C VAL A 39 -14.11 -4.72 7.71
N GLY A 40 -15.16 -4.23 7.06
CA GLY A 40 -16.53 -4.44 7.53
C GLY A 40 -16.73 -3.85 8.93
N SER A 41 -16.83 -4.71 9.95
CA SER A 41 -16.93 -4.31 11.36
C SER A 41 -15.65 -4.55 12.18
N VAL A 42 -14.61 -5.14 11.58
CA VAL A 42 -13.39 -5.58 12.28
C VAL A 42 -12.29 -4.56 12.10
N ASP A 43 -11.67 -4.12 13.20
CA ASP A 43 -10.46 -3.31 13.15
C ASP A 43 -9.23 -4.20 12.95
N VAL A 44 -8.44 -3.92 11.92
CA VAL A 44 -7.28 -4.70 11.51
C VAL A 44 -6.05 -3.83 11.56
N LEU A 45 -5.05 -4.24 12.35
CA LEU A 45 -3.72 -3.64 12.30
C LEU A 45 -3.03 -4.04 10.99
N VAL A 46 -2.59 -3.06 10.21
CA VAL A 46 -1.88 -3.30 8.96
C VAL A 46 -0.61 -2.47 8.88
N ALA A 47 0.40 -2.97 8.16
CA ALA A 47 1.43 -2.12 7.59
C ALA A 47 0.90 -1.57 6.27
N GLU A 48 0.43 -0.32 6.27
CA GLU A 48 -0.05 0.28 5.05
C GLU A 48 1.12 0.69 4.16
N LEU A 49 1.08 0.22 2.93
CA LEU A 49 2.04 0.46 1.87
C LEU A 49 1.57 1.64 1.05
N GLY A 50 2.48 2.57 0.80
CA GLY A 50 2.22 3.74 -0.01
C GLY A 50 3.48 4.24 -0.68
N LEU A 51 3.34 5.35 -1.39
CA LEU A 51 4.46 5.99 -2.08
C LEU A 51 5.21 5.06 -3.04
N TYR A 52 4.52 4.08 -3.60
CA TYR A 52 5.13 3.22 -4.60
C TYR A 52 5.46 4.02 -5.85
N GLY A 53 6.72 4.00 -6.25
CA GLY A 53 7.17 4.61 -7.49
C GLY A 53 8.41 3.92 -8.01
N VAL A 54 8.44 3.70 -9.32
CA VAL A 54 9.61 3.22 -10.06
C VAL A 54 9.94 4.29 -11.11
N ARG A 55 11.22 4.54 -11.33
CA ARG A 55 11.65 5.50 -12.36
C ARG A 55 11.19 4.99 -13.73
N PRO A 56 10.64 5.86 -14.61
CA PRO A 56 10.00 5.41 -15.86
C PRO A 56 10.88 4.53 -16.77
N ASP A 57 12.19 4.79 -16.87
CA ASP A 57 13.12 3.99 -17.66
C ASP A 57 13.37 2.58 -17.11
N LEU A 58 12.88 2.30 -15.90
CA LEU A 58 13.02 1.03 -15.20
C LEU A 58 11.68 0.28 -15.03
N GLU A 59 10.58 0.84 -15.51
CA GLU A 59 9.31 0.14 -15.54
C GLU A 59 9.38 -1.10 -16.44
N GLY A 60 8.68 -2.18 -16.06
CA GLY A 60 8.71 -3.45 -16.82
C GLY A 60 9.94 -4.32 -16.59
N PHE A 61 11.05 -3.80 -16.07
CA PHE A 61 12.28 -4.56 -15.75
C PHE A 61 12.21 -5.35 -14.43
N GLY A 62 11.03 -5.44 -13.83
CA GLY A 62 10.84 -6.20 -12.60
C GLY A 62 11.38 -5.53 -11.34
N ILE A 63 11.78 -4.25 -11.38
CA ILE A 63 12.19 -3.51 -10.17
C ILE A 63 11.09 -3.48 -9.12
N GLY A 64 9.81 -3.56 -9.50
CA GLY A 64 8.71 -3.72 -8.54
C GLY A 64 8.77 -5.00 -7.68
N HIS A 65 9.56 -6.02 -8.06
CA HIS A 65 9.86 -7.15 -7.18
C HIS A 65 10.73 -6.76 -5.98
N SER A 66 11.34 -5.57 -5.98
CA SER A 66 12.02 -5.01 -4.80
C SER A 66 11.10 -4.83 -3.59
N ILE A 67 9.77 -4.87 -3.77
CA ILE A 67 8.81 -4.98 -2.65
C ILE A 67 9.16 -6.18 -1.75
N ARG A 68 9.67 -7.28 -2.33
CA ARG A 68 10.14 -8.45 -1.56
C ARG A 68 11.28 -8.11 -0.61
N ALA A 69 12.13 -7.15 -0.96
CA ALA A 69 13.22 -6.72 -0.08
C ALA A 69 12.71 -6.05 1.20
N MET A 70 11.49 -5.51 1.19
CA MET A 70 10.85 -4.97 2.39
C MET A 70 10.25 -6.05 3.29
N TYR A 71 10.03 -7.27 2.78
CA TYR A 71 9.27 -8.29 3.49
C TYR A 71 9.87 -8.65 4.88
N PRO A 72 11.20 -8.87 5.03
CA PRO A 72 11.79 -9.10 6.35
C PRO A 72 11.56 -7.92 7.31
N VAL A 73 11.67 -6.69 6.82
CA VAL A 73 11.49 -5.48 7.64
C VAL A 73 10.01 -5.30 8.03
N LEU A 74 9.07 -5.69 7.15
CA LEU A 74 7.64 -5.69 7.49
C LEU A 74 7.30 -6.71 8.57
N GLN A 75 8.00 -7.84 8.65
CA GLN A 75 7.82 -8.81 9.74
C GLN A 75 8.23 -8.22 11.10
N GLU A 76 9.24 -7.36 11.15
CA GLU A 76 9.67 -6.67 12.37
C GLU A 76 8.61 -5.69 12.91
N LEU A 77 7.71 -5.18 12.04
CA LEU A 77 6.61 -4.32 12.46
C LEU A 77 5.55 -5.05 13.29
N ARG A 78 5.58 -6.39 13.34
CA ARG A 78 4.64 -7.25 14.08
C ARG A 78 3.18 -6.99 13.68
N VAL A 79 2.94 -6.84 12.39
CA VAL A 79 1.60 -6.72 11.81
C VAL A 79 1.16 -8.05 11.19
N PRO A 80 -0.14 -8.39 11.21
CA PRO A 80 -0.64 -9.58 10.54
C PRO A 80 -0.56 -9.46 9.02
N PHE A 81 -0.84 -8.27 8.48
CA PHE A 81 -0.94 -8.00 7.06
C PHE A 81 -0.27 -6.69 6.66
N ALA A 82 0.14 -6.59 5.41
CA ALA A 82 0.38 -5.33 4.74
C ALA A 82 -0.79 -5.03 3.79
N PHE A 83 -1.20 -3.78 3.73
CA PHE A 83 -2.34 -3.31 2.93
C PHE A 83 -1.91 -2.17 2.02
N GLY A 84 -2.46 -2.05 0.83
CA GLY A 84 -2.20 -0.90 -0.02
C GLY A 84 -3.35 -0.63 -0.97
N THR A 85 -3.41 0.61 -1.46
CA THR A 85 -4.29 0.97 -2.56
C THR A 85 -3.45 1.32 -3.78
N VAL A 86 -3.83 0.77 -4.93
CA VAL A 86 -3.09 0.97 -6.18
C VAL A 86 -4.05 1.40 -7.28
N ARG A 87 -3.57 2.27 -8.17
CA ARG A 87 -4.34 2.71 -9.33
C ARG A 87 -4.62 1.51 -10.24
N HIS A 88 -5.76 1.52 -10.93
CA HIS A 88 -6.12 0.48 -11.91
C HIS A 88 -5.04 0.24 -12.99
N ALA A 89 -4.31 1.28 -13.39
CA ALA A 89 -3.18 1.17 -14.33
C ALA A 89 -2.07 0.20 -13.85
N LEU A 90 -1.93 -0.01 -12.54
CA LEU A 90 -0.95 -0.92 -11.95
C LEU A 90 -1.48 -2.35 -11.75
N LYS A 91 -2.71 -2.66 -12.16
CA LYS A 91 -3.33 -3.99 -11.97
C LYS A 91 -2.43 -5.11 -12.46
N ASN A 92 -1.99 -5.04 -13.72
CA ASN A 92 -1.17 -6.09 -14.33
C ASN A 92 0.18 -6.27 -13.62
N HIS A 93 0.74 -5.17 -13.11
CA HIS A 93 1.97 -5.20 -12.33
C HIS A 93 1.79 -6.00 -11.04
N PHE A 94 0.77 -5.66 -10.24
CA PHE A 94 0.50 -6.36 -8.98
C PHE A 94 0.00 -7.79 -9.19
N SER A 95 -0.79 -8.07 -10.24
CA SER A 95 -1.18 -9.44 -10.59
C SER A 95 0.02 -10.34 -10.90
N ARG A 96 1.06 -9.81 -11.57
CA ARG A 96 2.30 -10.56 -11.81
C ARG A 96 3.09 -10.75 -10.53
N LEU A 97 3.22 -9.70 -9.72
CA LEU A 97 3.93 -9.73 -8.44
C LEU A 97 3.34 -10.78 -7.48
N PHE A 98 2.01 -10.92 -7.47
CA PHE A 98 1.27 -11.85 -6.62
C PHE A 98 1.06 -13.25 -7.19
N ARG A 99 1.50 -13.52 -8.42
CA ARG A 99 1.32 -14.83 -9.09
C ARG A 99 1.82 -16.02 -8.25
N ASN A 100 2.81 -15.80 -7.38
CA ASN A 100 3.42 -16.84 -6.55
C ASN A 100 2.90 -16.85 -5.10
N GLY A 101 1.70 -16.32 -4.84
CA GLY A 101 1.07 -16.36 -3.51
C GLY A 101 1.59 -15.32 -2.52
N MET A 102 2.35 -14.33 -2.98
CA MET A 102 2.93 -13.28 -2.12
C MET A 102 1.89 -12.29 -1.57
N GLY A 103 0.70 -12.26 -2.16
CA GLY A 103 -0.39 -11.36 -1.81
C GLY A 103 -1.59 -11.58 -2.71
N THR A 104 -2.58 -10.72 -2.61
CA THR A 104 -3.79 -10.75 -3.43
C THR A 104 -4.27 -9.35 -3.78
N ILE A 105 -4.94 -9.23 -4.92
CA ILE A 105 -5.77 -8.06 -5.24
C ILE A 105 -7.18 -8.42 -4.76
N LEU A 106 -7.75 -7.60 -3.87
CA LEU A 106 -9.14 -7.77 -3.47
C LEU A 106 -10.08 -7.29 -4.57
N HIS A 107 -11.10 -8.09 -4.84
CA HIS A 107 -12.15 -7.79 -5.81
C HIS A 107 -13.46 -7.47 -5.09
N GLY A 108 -14.24 -6.55 -5.65
CA GLY A 108 -15.57 -6.19 -5.11
C GLY A 108 -15.54 -5.41 -3.79
N VAL A 109 -14.38 -4.94 -3.33
CA VAL A 109 -14.26 -4.13 -2.13
C VAL A 109 -14.31 -2.64 -2.44
N ARG A 110 -15.01 -1.90 -1.59
CA ARG A 110 -15.09 -0.44 -1.62
C ARG A 110 -14.13 0.11 -0.58
N VAL A 111 -13.18 0.94 -1.00
CA VAL A 111 -12.27 1.62 -0.09
C VAL A 111 -12.79 3.03 0.16
N ARG A 112 -12.90 3.41 1.43
CA ARG A 112 -13.14 4.78 1.88
C ARG A 112 -11.89 5.25 2.60
N SER A 113 -11.50 6.50 2.42
CA SER A 113 -10.37 7.08 3.16
C SER A 113 -10.73 8.45 3.69
N THR A 114 -10.10 8.84 4.80
CA THR A 114 -10.15 10.22 5.30
C THR A 114 -9.44 11.15 4.32
N LEU A 115 -9.97 12.37 4.16
CA LEU A 115 -9.28 13.41 3.42
C LEU A 115 -8.03 13.87 4.20
N PRO A 116 -6.91 14.16 3.52
CA PRO A 116 -5.67 14.60 4.18
C PRO A 116 -5.83 15.93 4.92
N ASN A 117 -6.77 16.77 4.47
CA ASN A 117 -7.10 18.04 5.09
C ASN A 117 -8.58 18.01 5.47
N VAL A 118 -8.87 18.48 6.68
CA VAL A 118 -10.25 18.67 7.14
C VAL A 118 -10.74 20.00 6.60
N HIS A 119 -11.83 19.96 5.85
CA HIS A 119 -12.53 21.15 5.36
C HIS A 119 -13.95 21.08 5.90
N LEU A 120 -14.41 22.15 6.58
CA LEU A 120 -15.74 22.17 7.20
C LEU A 120 -16.87 22.00 6.18
N ASP A 121 -16.63 22.42 4.94
CA ASP A 121 -17.62 22.41 3.86
C ASP A 121 -17.58 21.13 3.00
N LEU A 122 -16.67 20.19 3.30
CA LEU A 122 -16.53 18.94 2.53
C LEU A 122 -16.75 17.71 3.41
N PRO A 123 -17.27 16.60 2.86
CA PRO A 123 -17.30 15.33 3.58
C PRO A 123 -15.90 14.95 4.07
N PRO A 124 -15.74 14.43 5.30
CA PRO A 124 -14.44 14.13 5.89
C PRO A 124 -13.74 12.93 5.22
N THR A 125 -14.47 12.18 4.39
CA THR A 125 -14.00 10.97 3.72
C THR A 125 -14.40 10.97 2.25
N ARG A 126 -13.68 10.22 1.43
CA ARG A 126 -14.05 9.92 0.04
C ARG A 126 -14.03 8.43 -0.25
N ILE A 127 -14.81 8.00 -1.23
CA ILE A 127 -14.67 6.67 -1.83
C ILE A 127 -13.51 6.73 -2.82
N GLU A 128 -12.56 5.81 -2.67
CA GLU A 128 -11.40 5.72 -3.53
C GLU A 128 -11.68 4.82 -4.75
N ASP A 129 -11.34 5.30 -5.95
CA ASP A 129 -11.38 4.51 -7.19
C ASP A 129 -10.01 3.83 -7.41
N VAL A 130 -9.79 2.77 -6.65
CA VAL A 130 -8.51 2.06 -6.56
C VAL A 130 -8.72 0.55 -6.40
N LEU A 131 -7.68 -0.21 -6.67
CA LEU A 131 -7.60 -1.61 -6.31
C LEU A 131 -6.98 -1.72 -4.91
N ALA A 132 -7.61 -2.51 -4.04
CA ALA A 132 -7.02 -2.88 -2.76
C ALA A 132 -6.10 -4.09 -2.94
N VAL A 133 -4.93 -4.04 -2.32
CA VAL A 133 -3.95 -5.13 -2.30
C VAL A 133 -3.62 -5.51 -0.87
N ILE A 134 -3.47 -6.81 -0.63
CA ILE A 134 -3.08 -7.36 0.68
C ILE A 134 -1.92 -8.30 0.51
N LEU A 135 -0.98 -8.23 1.44
CA LEU A 135 0.09 -9.21 1.59
C LEU A 135 -0.01 -9.82 3.00
N PRO A 136 -0.06 -11.16 3.14
CA PRO A 136 0.14 -11.80 4.43
C PRO A 136 1.55 -11.46 4.93
N ILE A 137 1.73 -11.18 6.23
CA ILE A 137 3.03 -10.90 6.86
C ILE A 137 3.30 -11.89 7.99
N ALA A 138 2.45 -11.86 9.03
CA ALA A 138 2.51 -12.78 10.18
C ALA A 138 1.29 -13.70 10.26
N SER A 139 0.19 -13.35 9.58
CA SER A 139 -1.03 -14.16 9.48
C SER A 139 -1.24 -14.67 8.05
N PRO A 140 -1.80 -15.89 7.89
CA PRO A 140 -2.22 -16.39 6.59
C PRO A 140 -3.37 -15.54 6.02
N LEU A 141 -3.51 -15.52 4.69
CA LEU A 141 -4.55 -14.74 4.02
C LEU A 141 -5.98 -15.20 4.39
N SER A 142 -6.16 -16.45 4.81
CA SER A 142 -7.43 -16.99 5.30
C SER A 142 -7.93 -16.34 6.59
N GLU A 143 -7.06 -15.64 7.33
CA GLU A 143 -7.44 -14.87 8.52
C GLU A 143 -7.82 -13.42 8.19
N TRP A 144 -7.72 -13.01 6.92
CA TRP A 144 -8.21 -11.70 6.52
C TRP A 144 -9.74 -11.63 6.74
N PRO A 145 -10.28 -10.59 7.39
CA PRO A 145 -11.71 -10.53 7.69
C PRO A 145 -12.58 -10.44 6.43
N ASP A 146 -13.75 -11.05 6.49
CA ASP A 146 -14.79 -10.87 5.48
C ASP A 146 -15.34 -9.44 5.53
N GLY A 147 -15.47 -8.81 4.36
CA GLY A 147 -16.03 -7.47 4.26
C GLY A 147 -15.94 -6.89 2.86
N ALA A 148 -17.01 -6.24 2.41
CA ALA A 148 -17.05 -5.53 1.14
C ALA A 148 -16.64 -4.05 1.26
N ALA A 149 -16.33 -3.58 2.47
CA ALA A 149 -15.95 -2.19 2.76
C ALA A 149 -14.66 -2.15 3.59
N ILE A 150 -13.74 -1.27 3.20
CA ILE A 150 -12.49 -0.98 3.92
C ILE A 150 -12.46 0.53 4.19
N GLU A 151 -12.23 0.94 5.44
CA GLU A 151 -12.21 2.35 5.88
C GLU A 151 -10.99 2.69 6.73
#